data_AF-A0A8T7KVD4-F1
#
_entry.id   AF-A0A8T7KVD4-F1
#
_cell.length_a   1.000
_cell.length_b   1.000
_cell.length_c   1.000
_cell.angle_alpha   90.00
_cell.angle_beta   90.00
_cell.angle_gamma   90.00
#
_symmetry.space_group_name_H-M   'P 1'
#
loop_
_entity.id
_entity.type
_entity.pdbx_description
1 polymer ?
#
loop_
_entity_poly.entity_id
_entity_poly.type
_entity_poly.pdbx_seq_one_letter_code
_entity_poly.pdbx_strand_id
1 'polypeptide(L)'
;MDRTSLTLLIVAALIVVFCVPLARSSNRRDQIYGGAAARFFHFIGAAAYVGVLPSALFGSFLVGPLKLGIPLALGLLAISLLALLLYAVFEQPARAKRVPEKERGWTAEDALKSGL
;
A
#
# COMPACT_ATOMS: atom_id res chain seq x y z
N MET A 1 -27.00 -16.97 -4.85
CA MET A 1 -25.95 -16.24 -4.13
C MET A 1 -26.55 -14.90 -3.69
N ASP A 2 -26.44 -14.54 -2.41
CA ASP A 2 -26.98 -13.27 -1.93
C ASP A 2 -26.09 -12.09 -2.38
N ARG A 3 -26.62 -10.87 -2.29
CA ARG A 3 -25.92 -9.66 -2.78
C ARG A 3 -24.61 -9.42 -2.03
N THR A 4 -24.55 -9.79 -0.75
CA THR A 4 -23.34 -9.73 0.08
C THR A 4 -22.24 -10.64 -0.47
N SER A 5 -22.52 -11.93 -0.66
CA SER A 5 -21.53 -12.88 -1.18
C SER A 5 -21.07 -12.52 -2.60
N LEU A 6 -21.99 -12.04 -3.45
CA LEU A 6 -21.65 -11.55 -4.78
C LEU A 6 -20.68 -10.37 -4.71
N THR A 7 -20.95 -9.40 -3.84
CA THR A 7 -20.10 -8.22 -3.66
C THR A 7 -18.70 -8.61 -3.20
N LEU A 8 -18.60 -9.50 -2.20
CA LEU A 8 -17.32 -9.98 -1.68
C LEU A 8 -16.50 -10.70 -2.76
N LEU A 9 -17.14 -11.50 -3.61
CA LEU A 9 -16.46 -12.16 -4.73
C LEU A 9 -15.96 -11.16 -5.79
N ILE A 10 -16.75 -10.15 -6.14
CA ILE A 10 -16.32 -9.11 -7.09
C ILE A 10 -15.11 -8.36 -6.53
N VAL A 11 -15.17 -7.93 -5.27
CA VAL A 11 -14.06 -7.23 -4.61
C VAL A 11 -12.82 -8.12 -4.55
N ALA A 12 -12.97 -9.38 -4.14
CA ALA A 12 -11.85 -10.33 -4.06
C ALA A 12 -11.20 -10.57 -5.43
N ALA A 13 -12.01 -10.74 -6.48
CA ALA A 13 -11.51 -10.91 -7.85
C ALA A 13 -10.72 -9.68 -8.31
N LEU A 14 -11.22 -8.47 -8.04
CA LEU A 14 -10.51 -7.22 -8.37
C LEU A 14 -9.20 -7.10 -7.60
N ILE A 15 -9.17 -7.42 -6.31
CA ILE A 15 -7.94 -7.44 -5.52
C ILE A 15 -6.93 -8.40 -6.15
N VAL A 16 -7.31 -9.63 -6.46
CA VAL A 16 -6.41 -10.64 -7.06
C VAL A 16 -5.85 -10.18 -8.40
N VAL A 17 -6.68 -9.58 -9.26
CA VAL A 17 -6.28 -9.12 -10.60
C VAL A 17 -5.32 -7.92 -10.51
N PHE A 18 -5.59 -6.95 -9.63
CA PHE A 18 -4.87 -5.68 -9.61
C PHE A 18 -3.74 -5.59 -8.57
N CYS A 19 -3.68 -6.47 -7.55
CA CYS A 19 -2.67 -6.36 -6.51
C CYS A 19 -1.25 -6.60 -7.03
N VAL A 20 -1.04 -7.61 -7.87
CA VAL A 20 0.28 -7.95 -8.43
C VAL A 20 0.86 -6.84 -9.30
N PRO A 21 0.15 -6.32 -10.33
CA PRO A 21 0.69 -5.23 -11.15
C PRO A 21 0.92 -3.96 -10.33
N LEU A 22 0.05 -3.64 -9.36
CA LEU A 22 0.24 -2.47 -8.50
C LEU A 22 1.49 -2.62 -7.63
N ALA A 23 1.65 -3.74 -6.94
CA ALA A 23 2.81 -4.00 -6.08
C ALA A 23 4.12 -3.98 -6.88
N ARG A 24 4.12 -4.59 -8.08
CA ARG A 24 5.27 -4.55 -9.01
C ARG A 24 5.57 -3.13 -9.48
N SER A 25 4.55 -2.36 -9.85
CA SER A 25 4.72 -0.96 -10.26
C SER A 25 5.26 -0.09 -9.13
N SER A 26 4.76 -0.28 -7.91
CA SER A 26 5.26 0.44 -6.73
C SER A 26 6.74 0.12 -6.47
N ASN A 27 7.13 -1.17 -6.45
CA ASN A 27 8.51 -1.58 -6.23
C ASN A 27 9.48 -1.17 -7.37
N ARG A 28 8.96 -0.92 -8.58
CA ARG A 28 9.75 -0.35 -9.69
C ARG A 28 10.05 1.13 -9.50
N ARG A 29 9.13 1.88 -8.88
CA ARG A 29 9.29 3.33 -8.64
C ARG A 29 10.12 3.59 -7.40
N ASP A 30 9.93 2.78 -6.37
CA ASP A 30 10.66 2.87 -5.12
C ASP A 30 11.00 1.46 -4.64
N GLN A 31 12.29 1.11 -4.69
CA GLN A 31 12.74 -0.24 -4.38
C GLN A 31 12.62 -0.56 -2.90
N ILE A 32 12.16 -1.76 -2.59
CA ILE A 32 12.05 -2.28 -1.22
C ILE A 32 13.37 -2.91 -0.78
N TYR A 33 13.97 -2.37 0.27
CA TYR A 33 15.28 -2.79 0.80
C TYR A 33 15.20 -3.70 2.04
N GLY A 34 14.10 -3.68 2.78
CA GLY A 34 13.87 -4.39 4.05
C GLY A 34 13.65 -5.91 3.93
N GLY A 35 14.07 -6.50 2.80
CA GLY A 35 14.04 -7.94 2.59
C GLY A 35 12.64 -8.54 2.37
N ALA A 36 12.50 -9.84 2.64
CA ALA A 36 11.27 -10.59 2.36
C ALA A 36 10.08 -10.13 3.20
N ALA A 37 10.30 -9.81 4.48
CA ALA A 37 9.24 -9.33 5.37
C ALA A 37 8.66 -7.99 4.89
N ALA A 38 9.51 -7.01 4.53
CA ALA A 38 9.06 -5.74 3.98
C ALA A 38 8.25 -5.94 2.69
N ARG A 39 8.73 -6.78 1.76
CA ARG A 39 8.00 -7.10 0.52
C ARG A 39 6.63 -7.74 0.78
N PHE A 40 6.55 -8.64 1.77
CA PHE A 40 5.30 -9.30 2.13
C PHE A 40 4.28 -8.31 2.70
N PHE A 41 4.67 -7.49 3.68
CA PHE A 41 3.77 -6.50 4.28
C PHE A 41 3.39 -5.37 3.31
N HIS A 42 4.31 -4.95 2.44
CA HIS A 42 3.99 -4.04 1.33
C HIS A 42 2.97 -4.65 0.39
N PHE A 43 3.12 -5.93 0.01
CA PHE A 43 2.19 -6.62 -0.87
C PHE A 43 0.79 -6.71 -0.25
N ILE A 44 0.68 -7.08 1.03
CA ILE A 44 -0.60 -7.11 1.76
C ILE A 44 -1.21 -5.71 1.80
N GLY A 45 -0.42 -4.69 2.14
CA GLY A 45 -0.86 -3.31 2.19
C GLY A 45 -1.43 -2.85 0.84
N ALA A 46 -0.68 -3.09 -0.24
CA ALA A 46 -1.10 -2.77 -1.60
C ALA A 46 -2.37 -3.53 -2.00
N ALA A 47 -2.46 -4.84 -1.71
CA ALA A 47 -3.62 -5.66 -2.02
C ALA A 47 -4.88 -5.16 -1.29
N ALA A 48 -4.78 -4.87 0.00
CA ALA A 48 -5.89 -4.32 0.78
C ALA A 48 -6.31 -2.94 0.25
N TYR A 49 -5.34 -2.08 -0.09
CA TYR A 49 -5.61 -0.75 -0.64
C TYR A 49 -6.35 -0.79 -1.99
N VAL A 50 -5.98 -1.71 -2.89
CA VAL A 50 -6.70 -1.94 -4.16
C VAL A 50 -8.18 -2.19 -3.92
N GLY A 51 -8.51 -2.93 -2.85
CA GLY A 51 -9.88 -3.30 -2.52
C GLY A 51 -10.74 -2.18 -1.95
N VAL A 52 -10.15 -1.07 -1.48
CA VAL A 52 -10.88 0.02 -0.78
C VAL A 52 -11.95 0.63 -1.69
N LEU A 53 -11.57 1.10 -2.88
CA LEU A 53 -12.49 1.75 -3.81
C LEU A 53 -13.57 0.77 -4.33
N PRO A 54 -13.25 -0.43 -4.82
CA PRO A 54 -14.25 -1.42 -5.18
C PRO A 54 -15.21 -1.75 -4.05
N SER A 55 -14.71 -1.88 -2.82
CA SER A 55 -15.57 -2.17 -1.65
C SER A 55 -16.53 -1.03 -1.36
N ALA A 56 -16.04 0.21 -1.40
CA ALA A 56 -16.87 1.40 -1.23
C ALA A 56 -17.95 1.47 -2.31
N LEU A 57 -17.60 1.25 -3.58
CA LEU A 57 -18.53 1.31 -4.70
C LEU A 57 -19.51 0.14 -4.67
N PHE A 58 -19.05 -1.10 -4.91
CA PHE A 58 -19.94 -2.26 -5.05
C PHE A 58 -20.70 -2.56 -3.76
N GLY A 59 -20.07 -2.42 -2.59
CA GLY A 59 -20.75 -2.60 -1.31
C GLY A 59 -21.84 -1.55 -1.06
N SER A 60 -21.62 -0.29 -1.46
CA SER A 60 -22.65 0.74 -1.32
C SER A 60 -23.80 0.57 -2.31
N PHE A 61 -23.49 0.25 -3.58
CA PHE A 61 -24.49 0.11 -4.64
C PHE A 61 -25.32 -1.17 -4.54
N LEU A 62 -24.70 -2.32 -4.21
CA LEU A 62 -25.39 -3.61 -4.25
C LEU A 62 -26.05 -3.99 -2.91
N VAL A 63 -25.50 -3.54 -1.79
CA VAL A 63 -25.96 -3.93 -0.43
C VAL A 63 -26.42 -2.72 0.38
N GLY A 64 -25.64 -1.65 0.37
CA GLY A 64 -25.98 -0.38 1.02
C GLY A 64 -24.75 0.27 1.67
N PRO A 65 -24.67 1.62 1.68
CA PRO A 65 -23.46 2.34 2.07
C PRO A 65 -23.05 2.08 3.52
N LEU A 66 -24.00 2.14 4.46
CA LEU A 66 -23.73 1.88 5.89
C LEU A 66 -23.80 0.39 6.26
N LYS A 67 -24.34 -0.47 5.39
CA LYS A 67 -24.47 -1.91 5.66
C LYS A 67 -23.19 -2.66 5.33
N LEU A 68 -22.55 -2.34 4.20
CA LEU A 68 -21.36 -3.05 3.74
C LEU A 68 -20.32 -2.11 3.13
N GLY A 69 -20.71 -1.17 2.28
CA GLY A 69 -19.77 -0.37 1.49
C GLY A 69 -18.72 0.37 2.32
N ILE A 70 -19.17 1.26 3.19
CA ILE A 70 -18.29 2.07 4.06
C ILE A 70 -17.56 1.18 5.09
N PRO A 71 -18.22 0.28 5.84
CA PRO A 71 -17.53 -0.58 6.80
C PRO A 71 -16.43 -1.44 6.16
N LEU A 72 -16.69 -2.04 4.99
CA LEU A 72 -15.73 -2.88 4.30
C LEU A 72 -14.55 -2.06 3.76
N ALA A 73 -14.82 -0.89 3.16
CA ALA A 73 -13.77 0.01 2.69
C ALA A 73 -12.86 0.50 3.82
N LEU A 74 -13.44 0.90 4.96
CA LEU A 74 -12.67 1.31 6.15
C LEU A 74 -11.89 0.15 6.75
N GLY A 75 -12.46 -1.05 6.79
CA GLY A 75 -11.76 -2.26 7.25
C GLY A 75 -10.54 -2.58 6.39
N LEU A 76 -10.68 -2.56 5.06
CA LEU A 76 -9.56 -2.75 4.13
C LEU A 76 -8.53 -1.63 4.24
N LEU A 77 -8.96 -0.38 4.42
CA LEU A 77 -8.06 0.74 4.64
C LEU A 77 -7.25 0.59 5.94
N ALA A 78 -7.90 0.13 7.02
CA ALA A 78 -7.23 -0.16 8.29
C ALA A 78 -6.20 -1.29 8.14
N ILE A 79 -6.56 -2.38 7.46
CA ILE A 79 -5.61 -3.48 7.15
C ILE A 79 -4.44 -2.95 6.32
N SER A 80 -4.72 -2.14 5.30
CA SER A 80 -3.68 -1.50 4.48
C SER A 80 -2.73 -0.67 5.34
N LEU A 81 -3.27 0.19 6.21
CA LEU A 81 -2.47 1.06 7.07
C LEU A 81 -1.58 0.23 8.01
N LEU A 82 -2.16 -0.76 8.70
CA LEU A 82 -1.41 -1.62 9.63
C LEU A 82 -0.30 -2.40 8.92
N ALA A 83 -0.59 -2.96 7.75
CA ALA A 83 0.43 -3.65 6.94
C ALA A 83 1.53 -2.70 6.48
N LEU A 84 1.20 -1.47 6.07
CA LEU A 84 2.20 -0.48 5.66
C LEU A 84 3.04 0.05 6.84
N LEU A 85 2.48 0.12 8.05
CA LEU A 85 3.26 0.42 9.26
C LEU A 85 4.27 -0.70 9.56
N LEU A 86 3.86 -1.96 9.46
CA LEU A 86 4.78 -3.09 9.61
C LEU A 86 5.85 -3.10 8.52
N TYR A 87 5.48 -2.83 7.27
CA TYR A 87 6.45 -2.59 6.18
C TYR A 87 7.48 -1.53 6.57
N ALA A 88 7.03 -0.38 7.07
CA ALA A 88 7.92 0.72 7.46
C ALA A 88 8.91 0.33 8.55
N VAL A 89 8.50 -0.49 9.54
CA VAL A 89 9.39 -1.00 10.59
C VAL A 89 10.56 -1.80 10.01
N PHE A 90 10.32 -2.65 9.01
CA PHE A 90 11.38 -3.43 8.36
C PHE A 90 12.18 -2.62 7.32
N GLU A 91 11.52 -1.67 6.67
CA GLU A 91 12.09 -0.89 5.57
C GLU A 91 13.00 0.24 6.04
N GLN A 92 12.59 1.01 7.07
CA GLN A 92 13.37 2.16 7.57
C GLN A 92 14.84 1.84 7.89
N PRO A 93 15.18 0.79 8.67
CA PRO A 93 16.57 0.52 9.01
C PRO A 93 17.39 0.08 7.77
N ALA A 94 16.75 -0.56 6.80
CA ALA A 94 17.41 -0.97 5.56
C ALA A 94 17.64 0.22 4.61
N ARG A 95 16.66 1.14 4.52
CA ARG A 95 16.79 2.39 3.77
C ARG A 95 17.89 3.27 4.34
N ALA A 96 17.92 3.47 5.65
CA ALA A 96 18.94 4.31 6.32
C ALA A 96 20.38 3.88 5.98
N LYS A 97 20.61 2.58 5.75
CA LYS A 97 21.92 2.02 5.38
C LYS A 97 22.26 2.16 3.89
N ARG A 98 21.27 2.48 3.05
CA ARG A 98 21.38 2.46 1.58
C ARG A 98 21.00 3.79 0.91
N VAL A 99 20.59 4.81 1.67
CA VAL A 99 20.30 6.14 1.11
C VAL A 99 21.53 6.64 0.35
N PRO A 100 21.43 6.88 -0.97
CA PRO A 100 22.51 7.49 -1.72
C PRO A 100 22.79 8.88 -1.13
N GLU A 101 24.06 9.26 -1.03
CA GLU A 101 24.50 10.56 -0.48
C GLU A 101 23.74 11.77 -1.06
N LYS A 102 23.20 11.63 -2.29
CA LYS A 102 22.36 12.61 -2.99
C LYS A 102 20.98 12.89 -2.38
N GLU A 103 20.45 12.02 -1.54
CA GLU A 103 19.14 12.21 -0.87
C GLU A 103 19.26 12.64 0.60
N ARG A 104 20.49 12.88 1.11
CA ARG A 104 20.71 13.38 2.48
C ARG A 104 20.27 14.84 2.67
N GLY A 105 19.82 15.53 1.63
CA GLY A 105 19.59 16.96 1.63
C GLY A 105 20.91 17.74 1.55
N TRP A 106 20.85 19.05 1.25
CA TRP A 106 22.02 19.90 1.20
C TRP A 106 22.50 20.18 2.64
N THR A 107 23.72 19.78 2.96
CA THR A 107 24.34 20.14 4.24
C THR A 107 25.08 21.48 4.12
N ALA A 108 25.40 22.10 5.26
CA ALA A 108 26.21 23.32 5.29
C ALA A 108 27.61 23.09 4.64
N GLU A 109 28.13 21.87 4.74
CA GLU A 109 29.40 21.46 4.12
C GLU A 109 29.27 21.35 2.60
N ASP A 110 28.12 20.90 2.09
CA ASP A 110 27.85 20.84 0.65
C ASP A 110 27.72 22.24 0.04
N ALA A 111 27.08 23.17 0.76
CA ALA A 111 27.00 24.56 0.34
C ALA A 111 28.40 25.20 0.22
N LEU A 112 29.25 25.00 1.23
CA LEU A 112 30.64 25.47 1.25
C LEU A 112 31.51 24.86 0.13
N LYS A 113 31.27 23.60 -0.23
CA LYS A 113 32.02 22.90 -1.29
C LYS A 113 31.45 23.11 -2.70
N SER A 114 30.23 23.61 -2.83
CA SER A 114 29.54 23.75 -4.11
C SER A 114 30.08 24.87 -5.01
N GLY A 115 30.86 25.81 -4.45
CA GLY A 115 31.43 26.93 -5.21
C GLY A 115 30.39 27.92 -5.76
N LEU A 116 29.14 27.84 -5.28
CA LEU A 116 28.09 28.84 -5.46
C LEU A 116 28.22 29.98 -4.45
#